data_AF-A0A725F8T9-F1
#
_entry.id   AF-A0A725F8T9-F1
#
_cell.length_a   1.000
_cell.length_b   1.000
_cell.length_c   1.000
_cell.angle_alpha   90.00
_cell.angle_beta   90.00
_cell.angle_gamma   90.00
#
_symmetry.space_group_name_H-M   'P 1'
#
loop_
_entity.id
_entity.type
_entity.pdbx_description
1 polymer ?
#
loop_
_entity_poly.entity_id
_entity_poly.type
_entity_poly.pdbx_seq_one_letter_code
_entity_poly.pdbx_strand_id
1 'polypeptide(L)'
;IGPEGSLTSAVNQKMTAEVNSDGTAKASYTLNMGIVRNGVKYNTGFGMSIEPSGNSYKSTVVFAADQFGIYSGSDPGNYTAAFFVYNGQVFIRDALIQDGSISNAKIGNYIQSNNFVAGSTGWRIDKNGNAELHGKLYADSGQFAFNGENNTVVINGNGVTVNLPGGGRVVVGRW
;
A
#
# COMPACT_ATOMS: atom_id res chain seq x y z
N ILE A 1 41.25 3.72 2.98
CA ILE A 1 41.85 3.72 4.33
C ILE A 1 42.57 5.06 4.48
N GLY A 2 41.99 5.96 5.26
CA GLY A 2 42.67 7.13 5.81
C GLY A 2 43.36 6.79 7.13
N PRO A 3 44.19 7.71 7.67
CA PRO A 3 44.94 7.45 8.90
C PRO A 3 43.94 7.22 10.04
N GLU A 4 44.15 6.15 10.82
CA GLU A 4 43.26 5.58 11.86
C GLU A 4 42.14 4.62 11.43
N GLY A 5 42.30 3.88 10.34
CA GLY A 5 41.33 2.83 9.97
C GLY A 5 39.96 3.37 9.52
N SER A 6 39.85 4.69 9.36
CA SER A 6 38.70 5.35 8.76
C SER A 6 38.63 5.00 7.27
N LEU A 7 37.60 4.25 6.89
CA LEU A 7 37.21 4.04 5.50
C LEU A 7 36.29 5.19 5.08
N THR A 8 36.83 6.39 4.90
CA THR A 8 36.05 7.49 4.30
C THR A 8 36.08 7.35 2.78
N SER A 9 34.94 7.06 2.18
CA SER A 9 34.72 7.24 0.74
C SER A 9 33.88 8.52 0.58
N ALA A 10 34.51 9.56 0.05
CA ALA A 10 33.79 10.74 -0.42
C ALA A 10 33.75 10.67 -1.95
N VAL A 11 32.55 10.63 -2.53
CA VAL A 11 32.34 10.70 -3.98
C VAL A 11 31.68 12.05 -4.27
N ASN A 12 32.39 12.92 -4.98
CA ASN A 12 31.85 14.17 -5.50
C ASN A 12 31.84 14.06 -7.03
N GLN A 13 30.67 13.81 -7.62
CA GLN A 13 30.52 13.55 -9.04
C GLN A 13 29.40 14.42 -9.61
N LYS A 14 29.78 15.40 -10.45
CA LYS A 14 28.86 16.17 -11.28
C LYS A 14 28.86 15.52 -12.66
N MET A 15 27.71 15.01 -13.11
CA MET A 15 27.60 14.36 -14.41
C MET A 15 26.48 15.00 -15.23
N THR A 16 26.85 15.56 -16.37
CA THR A 16 25.92 16.06 -17.39
C THR A 16 25.98 15.10 -18.57
N ALA A 17 24.87 14.44 -18.89
CA ALA A 17 24.73 13.65 -20.11
C ALA A 17 23.53 14.21 -20.88
N GLU A 18 23.79 15.09 -21.84
CA GLU A 18 22.81 15.57 -22.81
C GLU A 18 23.27 15.06 -24.17
N VAL A 19 22.47 14.19 -24.80
CA VAL A 19 22.81 13.60 -26.09
C VAL A 19 21.79 14.06 -27.11
N ASN A 20 22.23 14.88 -28.07
CA ASN A 20 21.46 15.18 -29.26
C ASN A 20 21.47 13.92 -30.14
N SER A 21 20.32 13.27 -30.27
CA SER A 21 20.20 11.99 -30.98
C SER A 21 19.42 12.09 -32.28
N ASP A 22 19.92 11.40 -33.31
CA ASP A 22 19.24 11.10 -34.57
C ASP A 22 18.30 9.87 -34.50
N GLY A 23 18.09 9.30 -33.30
CA GLY A 23 17.21 8.16 -33.06
C GLY A 23 17.89 6.92 -32.48
N THR A 24 19.22 6.91 -32.35
CA THR A 24 19.99 5.72 -31.92
C THR A 24 20.74 5.86 -30.60
N ALA A 25 20.79 7.06 -30.02
CA ALA A 25 21.65 7.32 -28.87
C ALA A 25 21.12 6.67 -27.59
N LYS A 26 22.03 6.31 -26.69
CA LYS A 26 21.69 5.85 -25.34
C LYS A 26 22.46 6.68 -24.34
N ALA A 27 21.79 7.05 -23.25
CA ALA A 27 22.43 7.65 -22.07
C ALA A 27 22.18 6.72 -20.89
N SER A 28 23.22 6.42 -20.11
CA SER A 28 23.09 5.60 -18.92
C SER A 28 24.09 6.01 -17.86
N TYR A 29 23.69 5.85 -16.60
CA TYR A 29 24.55 6.04 -15.45
C TYR A 29 24.28 4.96 -14.42
N THR A 30 25.34 4.39 -13.87
CA THR A 30 25.23 3.39 -12.80
C THR A 30 26.21 3.72 -11.69
N LEU A 31 25.73 3.55 -10.45
CA LEU A 31 26.54 3.54 -9.24
C LEU A 31 26.49 2.14 -8.68
N ASN A 32 27.66 1.53 -8.47
CA ASN A 32 27.79 0.21 -7.86
C ASN A 32 28.74 0.33 -6.69
N MET A 33 28.27 -0.10 -5.52
CA MET A 33 29.09 -0.23 -4.33
C MET A 33 29.15 -1.69 -3.96
N GLY A 34 30.31 -2.17 -3.54
CA GLY A 34 30.42 -3.54 -3.07
C GLY A 34 31.63 -3.78 -2.21
N ILE A 35 31.52 -4.85 -1.43
CA ILE A 35 32.59 -5.38 -0.59
C ILE A 35 32.83 -6.83 -0.97
N VAL A 36 34.07 -7.28 -0.89
CA VAL A 36 34.42 -8.70 -1.02
C VAL A 36 34.82 -9.20 0.36
N ARG A 37 34.13 -10.21 0.86
CA ARG A 37 34.44 -10.86 2.15
C ARG A 37 34.46 -12.36 1.94
N ASN A 38 35.57 -13.01 2.32
CA ASN A 38 35.76 -14.46 2.17
C ASN A 38 35.51 -14.95 0.72
N GLY A 39 35.94 -14.18 -0.28
CA GLY A 39 35.73 -14.50 -1.69
C GLY A 39 34.31 -14.23 -2.22
N VAL A 40 33.36 -13.83 -1.37
CA VAL A 40 31.99 -13.48 -1.76
C VAL A 40 31.86 -11.98 -1.96
N LYS A 41 31.38 -11.56 -3.14
CA LYS A 41 31.06 -10.17 -3.45
C LYS A 41 29.63 -9.86 -2.99
N TYR A 42 29.50 -8.85 -2.15
CA TYR A 42 28.23 -8.24 -1.77
C TYR A 42 28.17 -6.87 -2.42
N ASN A 43 27.08 -6.53 -3.09
CA ASN A 43 26.94 -5.26 -3.77
C ASN A 43 25.54 -4.68 -3.62
N THR A 44 25.48 -3.36 -3.78
CA THR A 44 24.27 -2.59 -3.96
C THR A 44 24.50 -1.62 -5.11
N GLY A 45 23.44 -1.18 -5.77
CA GLY A 45 23.58 -0.27 -6.87
C GLY A 45 22.33 0.48 -7.24
N PHE A 46 22.56 1.53 -8.02
CA PHE A 46 21.57 2.39 -8.62
C PHE A 46 21.89 2.49 -10.11
N GLY A 47 20.87 2.43 -10.95
CA GLY A 47 21.00 2.59 -12.39
C GLY A 47 19.91 3.50 -12.93
N MET A 48 20.29 4.37 -13.85
CA MET A 48 19.34 5.10 -14.70
C MET A 48 19.76 5.00 -16.16
N SER A 49 18.79 4.89 -17.06
CA SER A 49 19.03 4.87 -18.51
C SER A 49 17.90 5.55 -19.27
N ILE A 50 18.24 6.07 -20.44
CA ILE A 50 17.32 6.49 -21.49
C ILE A 50 17.78 5.82 -22.78
N GLU A 51 16.90 5.06 -23.42
CA GLU A 51 17.23 4.33 -24.64
C GLU A 51 16.03 4.25 -25.61
N PRO A 52 16.28 4.04 -26.92
CA PRO A 52 15.21 3.91 -27.91
C PRO A 52 14.25 2.75 -27.59
N SER A 53 12.96 3.00 -27.73
CA SER A 53 11.85 2.06 -27.50
C SER A 53 10.76 2.29 -28.55
N GLY A 54 10.83 1.55 -29.66
CA GLY A 54 9.99 1.80 -30.83
C GLY A 54 10.31 3.18 -31.43
N ASN A 55 9.28 3.99 -31.67
CA ASN A 55 9.41 5.36 -32.20
C ASN A 55 9.63 6.42 -31.10
N SER A 56 9.96 6.00 -29.88
CA SER A 56 10.12 6.86 -28.70
C SER A 56 11.37 6.47 -27.91
N TYR A 57 11.60 7.12 -26.78
CA TYR A 57 12.58 6.75 -25.77
C TYR A 57 11.88 6.27 -24.50
N LYS A 58 12.49 5.30 -23.83
CA LYS A 58 12.07 4.85 -22.50
C LYS A 58 13.12 5.27 -21.49
N SER A 59 12.69 5.97 -20.44
CA SER A 59 13.50 6.19 -19.25
C SER A 59 13.27 5.05 -18.25
N THR A 60 14.35 4.62 -17.60
CA THR A 60 14.32 3.58 -16.57
C THR A 60 15.19 4.03 -15.41
N VAL A 61 14.68 3.84 -14.18
CA VAL A 61 15.46 3.98 -12.94
C VAL A 61 15.26 2.72 -12.12
N VAL A 62 16.35 2.12 -11.66
CA VAL A 62 16.34 0.87 -10.90
C VAL A 62 17.30 0.94 -9.71
N PHE A 63 16.91 0.25 -8.65
CA PHE A 63 17.72 0.03 -7.46
C PHE A 63 17.92 -1.48 -7.29
N ALA A 64 19.16 -1.90 -7.05
CA ALA A 64 19.52 -3.27 -6.73
C ALA A 64 20.01 -3.30 -5.28
N ALA A 65 19.17 -3.75 -4.36
CA ALA A 65 19.47 -3.84 -2.94
C ALA A 65 18.57 -4.86 -2.23
N ASP A 66 19.06 -5.50 -1.17
CA ASP A 66 18.26 -6.35 -0.28
C ASP A 66 17.24 -5.53 0.52
N GLN A 67 17.59 -4.27 0.82
CA GLN A 67 16.79 -3.30 1.54
C GLN A 67 16.92 -1.92 0.88
N PHE A 68 15.80 -1.24 0.67
CA PHE A 68 15.77 0.14 0.17
C PHE A 68 14.79 0.97 0.99
N GLY A 69 15.20 2.16 1.45
CA GLY A 69 14.39 2.97 2.36
C GLY A 69 14.48 4.46 2.10
N ILE A 70 13.33 5.13 2.20
CA ILE A 70 13.23 6.59 2.29
C ILE A 70 12.87 6.90 3.74
N TYR A 71 13.79 7.57 4.43
CA TYR A 71 13.63 7.98 5.82
C TYR A 71 13.32 9.48 5.90
N SER A 72 12.44 9.87 6.82
CA SER A 72 12.19 11.27 7.17
C SER A 72 12.63 11.54 8.61
N GLY A 73 12.96 12.80 8.89
CA GLY A 73 13.54 13.25 10.15
C GLY A 73 14.90 13.91 9.94
N SER A 74 15.16 14.99 10.68
CA SER A 74 16.41 15.75 10.66
C SER A 74 17.26 15.54 11.92
N ASP A 75 16.67 15.00 12.98
CA ASP A 75 17.35 14.81 14.25
C ASP A 75 18.10 13.46 14.26
N PRO A 76 19.41 13.47 14.56
CA PRO A 76 20.18 12.24 14.71
C PRO A 76 19.52 11.29 15.71
N GLY A 77 19.15 10.09 15.27
CA GLY A 77 18.50 9.07 16.10
C GLY A 77 16.97 9.00 16.00
N ASN A 78 16.31 9.97 15.37
CA ASN A 78 14.85 10.01 15.19
C ASN A 78 14.42 9.89 13.72
N TYR A 79 15.15 9.13 12.91
CA TYR A 79 14.75 8.84 11.54
C TYR A 79 13.59 7.84 11.54
N THR A 80 12.53 8.13 10.78
CA THR A 80 11.48 7.15 10.53
C THR A 80 11.41 6.76 9.06
N ALA A 81 11.30 5.47 8.77
CA ALA A 81 11.05 5.00 7.41
C ALA A 81 9.65 5.45 6.96
N ALA A 82 9.57 6.26 5.91
CA ALA A 82 8.34 6.62 5.24
C ALA A 82 7.95 5.55 4.19
N PHE A 83 8.96 5.01 3.50
CA PHE A 83 8.85 3.94 2.51
C PHE A 83 10.01 2.96 2.70
N PHE A 84 9.74 1.66 2.74
CA PHE A 84 10.77 0.65 2.92
C PHE A 84 10.47 -0.60 2.09
N VAL A 85 11.47 -1.10 1.36
CA VAL A 85 11.43 -2.36 0.63
C VAL A 85 12.31 -3.33 1.38
N TYR A 86 11.77 -4.48 1.73
CA TYR A 86 12.51 -5.57 2.35
C TYR A 86 11.82 -6.91 2.07
N ASN A 87 12.60 -7.94 1.76
CA ASN A 87 12.09 -9.30 1.52
C ASN A 87 10.95 -9.35 0.48
N GLY A 88 11.08 -8.55 -0.59
CA GLY A 88 10.07 -8.46 -1.65
C GLY A 88 8.76 -7.75 -1.26
N GLN A 89 8.69 -7.15 -0.07
CA GLN A 89 7.54 -6.41 0.41
C GLN A 89 7.83 -4.91 0.48
N VAL A 90 6.78 -4.11 0.28
CA VAL A 90 6.80 -2.66 0.46
C VAL A 90 6.05 -2.33 1.75
N PHE A 91 6.69 -1.56 2.62
CA PHE A 91 6.14 -1.00 3.83
C PHE A 91 6.00 0.51 3.65
N ILE A 92 4.79 1.02 3.88
CA ILE A 92 4.48 2.45 3.85
C ILE A 92 3.87 2.77 5.21
N ARG A 93 4.44 3.75 5.91
CA ARG A 93 3.93 4.15 7.23
C ARG A 93 2.60 4.89 7.08
N ASP A 94 2.59 5.94 6.26
CA ASP A 94 1.43 6.75 5.93
C ASP A 94 1.53 7.23 4.47
N ALA A 95 0.39 7.46 3.80
CA ALA A 95 0.34 8.00 2.45
C ALA A 95 -0.82 9.00 2.29
N LEU A 96 -0.54 10.15 1.69
CA LEU A 96 -1.56 11.08 1.18
C LEU A 96 -1.73 10.82 -0.32
N ILE A 97 -2.91 10.35 -0.71
CA ILE A 97 -3.23 9.99 -2.09
C ILE A 97 -4.38 10.89 -2.55
N GLN A 98 -4.14 11.74 -3.57
CA GLN A 98 -5.17 12.63 -4.10
C GLN A 98 -6.28 11.84 -4.80
N ASP A 99 -5.89 10.90 -5.66
CA ASP A 99 -6.79 9.97 -6.35
C ASP A 99 -6.16 8.58 -6.37
N GLY A 100 -6.87 7.60 -5.81
CA GLY A 100 -6.38 6.24 -5.60
C GLY A 100 -7.24 5.23 -6.34
N SER A 101 -6.63 4.48 -7.25
CA SER A 101 -7.27 3.36 -7.94
C SER A 101 -6.56 2.06 -7.59
N ILE A 102 -7.33 1.08 -7.12
CA ILE A 102 -6.84 -0.25 -6.75
C ILE A 102 -7.71 -1.27 -7.49
N SER A 103 -7.13 -1.98 -8.47
CA SER A 103 -7.87 -3.02 -9.21
C SER A 103 -8.21 -4.22 -8.33
N ASN A 104 -7.36 -4.58 -7.37
CA ASN A 104 -7.60 -5.64 -6.39
C ASN A 104 -6.70 -5.47 -5.15
N ALA A 105 -7.22 -5.75 -3.95
CA ALA A 105 -6.45 -5.78 -2.71
C ALA A 105 -6.90 -6.94 -1.81
N LYS A 106 -5.92 -7.63 -1.20
CA LYS A 106 -6.17 -8.60 -0.12
C LYS A 106 -6.03 -7.89 1.23
N ILE A 107 -7.08 -7.90 2.04
CA ILE A 107 -7.10 -7.27 3.35
C ILE A 107 -6.81 -8.32 4.43
N GLY A 108 -5.68 -8.16 5.13
CA GLY A 108 -5.24 -9.10 6.16
C GLY A 108 -5.94 -8.93 7.52
N ASN A 109 -6.53 -7.76 7.79
CA ASN A 109 -7.20 -7.42 9.05
C ASN A 109 -8.56 -6.77 8.80
N TYR A 110 -8.58 -5.48 8.46
CA TYR A 110 -9.79 -4.73 8.14
C TYR A 110 -9.46 -3.50 7.29
N ILE A 111 -10.49 -2.94 6.65
CA ILE A 111 -10.52 -1.60 6.10
C ILE A 111 -11.61 -0.81 6.84
N GLN A 112 -11.34 0.42 7.24
CA GLN A 112 -12.28 1.21 8.05
C GLN A 112 -12.11 2.71 7.84
N SER A 113 -13.11 3.49 8.26
CA SER A 113 -12.97 4.94 8.36
C SER A 113 -12.10 5.36 9.54
N ASN A 114 -11.49 6.54 9.43
CA ASN A 114 -10.65 7.11 10.49
C ASN A 114 -11.41 7.36 11.80
N ASN A 115 -12.71 7.67 11.71
CA ASN A 115 -13.60 7.90 12.85
C ASN A 115 -14.36 6.64 13.30
N PHE A 116 -13.94 5.46 12.85
CA PHE A 116 -14.60 4.22 13.22
C PHE A 116 -14.47 3.95 14.72
N VAL A 117 -15.61 3.83 15.39
CA VAL A 117 -15.76 3.38 16.76
C VAL A 117 -16.83 2.30 16.74
N ALA A 118 -16.46 1.06 17.09
CA ALA A 118 -17.37 -0.08 17.09
C ALA A 118 -18.63 0.23 17.91
N GLY A 119 -19.78 -0.09 17.35
CA GLY A 119 -21.11 0.17 17.91
C GLY A 119 -21.57 1.64 17.89
N SER A 120 -20.80 2.59 17.33
CA SER A 120 -21.10 4.02 17.47
C SER A 120 -20.99 4.83 16.18
N THR A 121 -19.82 4.89 15.55
CA THR A 121 -19.57 5.79 14.41
C THR A 121 -18.68 5.15 13.36
N GLY A 122 -18.73 5.69 12.14
CA GLY A 122 -17.88 5.27 11.04
C GLY A 122 -18.28 3.92 10.42
N TRP A 123 -17.35 3.30 9.71
CA TRP A 123 -17.58 2.00 9.10
C TRP A 123 -16.31 1.13 9.13
N ARG A 124 -16.49 -0.20 9.10
CA ARG A 124 -15.42 -1.19 9.03
C ARG A 124 -15.88 -2.41 8.23
N ILE A 125 -14.99 -2.98 7.43
CA ILE A 125 -15.10 -4.32 6.81
C ILE A 125 -13.87 -5.13 7.21
N ASP A 126 -14.05 -6.31 7.79
CA ASP A 126 -12.96 -7.15 8.28
C ASP A 126 -12.64 -8.36 7.38
N LYS A 127 -11.50 -9.01 7.64
CA LYS A 127 -11.03 -10.20 6.93
C LYS A 127 -11.94 -11.42 7.06
N ASN A 128 -12.82 -11.45 8.07
CA ASN A 128 -13.75 -12.54 8.32
C ASN A 128 -15.07 -12.33 7.55
N GLY A 129 -15.23 -11.20 6.85
CA GLY A 129 -16.40 -10.88 6.05
C GLY A 129 -17.47 -10.07 6.80
N ASN A 130 -17.21 -9.61 8.02
CA ASN A 130 -18.17 -8.75 8.72
C ASN A 130 -18.09 -7.31 8.20
N ALA A 131 -19.24 -6.64 8.13
CA ALA A 131 -19.33 -5.22 7.82
C ALA A 131 -20.17 -4.49 8.87
N GLU A 132 -19.64 -3.39 9.40
CA GLU A 132 -20.31 -2.50 10.34
C GLU A 132 -20.37 -1.10 9.74
N LEU A 133 -21.57 -0.54 9.62
CA LEU A 133 -21.81 0.78 9.01
C LEU A 133 -22.69 1.63 9.92
N HIS A 134 -22.12 2.63 10.58
CA HIS A 134 -22.82 3.65 11.36
C HIS A 134 -23.10 4.87 10.49
N GLY A 135 -24.01 4.67 9.55
CA GLY A 135 -24.40 5.67 8.58
C GLY A 135 -25.64 5.21 7.83
N LYS A 136 -25.84 5.78 6.65
CA LYS A 136 -26.94 5.36 5.79
C LYS A 136 -26.42 4.41 4.73
N LEU A 137 -27.02 3.23 4.64
CA LEU A 137 -26.84 2.32 3.52
C LEU A 137 -27.93 2.61 2.48
N TYR A 138 -27.53 3.21 1.35
CA TYR A 138 -28.40 3.44 0.20
C TYR A 138 -28.06 2.42 -0.90
N ALA A 139 -29.07 1.68 -1.36
CA ALA A 139 -28.91 0.69 -2.41
C ALA A 139 -30.08 0.79 -3.40
N ASP A 140 -29.77 0.88 -4.71
CA ASP A 140 -30.79 0.89 -5.77
C ASP A 140 -31.52 -0.46 -5.89
N SER A 141 -30.84 -1.55 -5.50
CA SER A 141 -31.40 -2.91 -5.33
C SER A 141 -30.49 -3.74 -4.40
N GLY A 142 -31.02 -4.80 -3.79
CA GLY A 142 -30.22 -5.70 -2.94
C GLY A 142 -31.00 -6.91 -2.42
N GLN A 143 -30.29 -8.02 -2.19
CA GLN A 143 -30.82 -9.20 -1.52
C GLN A 143 -30.15 -9.32 -0.14
N PHE A 144 -30.90 -8.97 0.92
CA PHE A 144 -30.47 -9.15 2.31
C PHE A 144 -31.06 -10.44 2.83
N ALA A 145 -30.20 -11.45 2.95
CA ALA A 145 -30.61 -12.75 3.44
C ALA A 145 -30.23 -12.84 4.94
N PHE A 146 -31.24 -13.01 5.79
CA PHE A 146 -31.09 -13.21 7.23
C PHE A 146 -31.24 -14.71 7.57
N ASN A 147 -30.48 -15.51 6.84
CA ASN A 147 -30.51 -16.97 6.80
C ASN A 147 -29.32 -17.53 7.57
N GLY A 148 -29.48 -17.55 8.89
CA GLY A 148 -28.81 -18.46 9.81
C GLY A 148 -29.84 -19.41 10.42
N GLU A 149 -29.40 -20.37 11.23
CA GLU A 149 -30.30 -21.26 11.98
C GLU A 149 -31.31 -20.38 12.78
N ASN A 150 -32.61 -20.48 12.42
CA ASN A 150 -33.76 -19.68 12.88
C ASN A 150 -34.16 -18.38 12.14
N ASN A 151 -34.03 -18.32 10.81
CA ASN A 151 -34.90 -17.52 9.90
C ASN A 151 -35.44 -16.18 10.46
N THR A 152 -34.69 -15.09 10.38
CA THR A 152 -35.18 -13.89 11.05
C THR A 152 -34.64 -12.59 10.50
N VAL A 153 -35.60 -11.77 10.05
CA VAL A 153 -35.88 -10.54 10.78
C VAL A 153 -35.39 -9.23 10.23
N VAL A 154 -36.38 -8.33 10.13
CA VAL A 154 -36.20 -6.88 9.96
C VAL A 154 -36.16 -6.24 11.34
N ILE A 155 -35.17 -5.37 11.59
CA ILE A 155 -35.08 -4.56 12.81
C ILE A 155 -34.95 -3.09 12.40
N ASN A 156 -35.86 -2.25 12.88
CA ASN A 156 -35.82 -0.81 12.65
C ASN A 156 -36.38 -0.06 13.88
N GLY A 157 -36.51 1.27 13.78
CA GLY A 157 -37.09 2.11 14.85
C GLY A 157 -38.61 1.91 15.09
N ASN A 158 -39.29 1.17 14.21
CA ASN A 158 -40.67 0.70 14.33
C ASN A 158 -40.72 -0.78 14.73
N GLY A 159 -39.58 -1.34 15.14
CA GLY A 159 -39.36 -2.69 15.61
C GLY A 159 -39.30 -3.76 14.51
N VAL A 160 -39.85 -4.92 14.81
CA VAL A 160 -39.30 -6.20 14.39
C VAL A 160 -40.32 -7.04 13.67
N THR A 161 -39.96 -7.57 12.50
CA THR A 161 -40.82 -8.49 11.76
C THR A 161 -40.15 -9.84 11.57
N VAL A 162 -40.79 -10.92 12.04
CA VAL A 162 -40.30 -12.31 12.05
C VAL A 162 -41.23 -13.21 11.24
N ASN A 163 -40.69 -14.13 10.43
CA ASN A 163 -41.49 -15.21 9.81
C ASN A 163 -41.30 -16.52 10.57
N LEU A 164 -42.37 -17.32 10.69
CA LEU A 164 -42.36 -18.57 11.46
C LEU A 164 -42.21 -19.82 10.55
N PRO A 165 -41.29 -20.76 10.89
CA PRO A 165 -41.12 -22.04 10.20
C PRO A 165 -42.29 -22.98 10.50
N GLY A 166 -43.36 -22.87 9.70
CA GLY A 166 -44.65 -23.54 9.90
C GLY A 166 -45.87 -22.68 9.53
N GLY A 167 -45.66 -21.39 9.25
CA GLY A 167 -46.70 -20.42 8.91
C GLY A 167 -46.92 -19.39 10.03
N GLY A 168 -46.97 -18.10 9.67
CA GLY A 168 -47.17 -16.98 10.58
C GLY A 168 -46.09 -15.90 10.47
N ARG A 169 -46.44 -14.66 10.84
CA ARG A 169 -45.51 -13.53 10.90
C ARG A 169 -45.82 -12.70 12.15
N VAL A 170 -44.80 -12.35 12.90
CA VAL A 170 -44.91 -11.39 14.01
C VAL A 170 -44.40 -10.05 13.51
N VAL A 171 -45.13 -8.98 13.80
CA VAL A 171 -44.75 -7.58 13.58
C VAL A 171 -44.76 -6.92 14.95
N VAL A 172 -43.78 -6.09 15.27
CA VAL A 172 -43.69 -5.43 16.57
C VAL A 172 -43.18 -4.01 16.40
N GLY A 173 -43.95 -3.01 16.84
CA GLY A 173 -43.54 -1.61 17.08
C GLY A 173 -44.55 -0.63 16.49
N ARG A 174 -44.62 0.63 16.99
CA ARG A 174 -45.88 1.41 17.16
C ARG A 174 -47.10 0.82 16.44
N TRP A 175 -47.99 0.27 17.26
CA TRP A 175 -48.27 -1.18 17.40
C TRP A 175 -48.32 -2.02 16.12
#